data_AF-A0A351XAR7-F1
#
_entry.id   AF-A0A351XAR7-F1
#
_cell.length_a   1.000
_cell.length_b   1.000
_cell.length_c   1.000
_cell.angle_alpha   90.00
_cell.angle_beta   90.00
_cell.angle_gamma   90.00
#
_symmetry.space_group_name_H-M   'P 1'
#
loop_
_entity.id
_entity.type
_entity.pdbx_description
1 polymer ?
#
loop_
_entity_poly.entity_id
_entity_poly.type
_entity_poly.pdbx_seq_one_letter_code
_entity_poly.pdbx_strand_id
1 'polypeptide(L)'
;MALTDKTHEKTYSWLKNNKELINVATSRAKEKLVIMGDKDQLNRLHHPGDDDDLFELCNYVRSNGKTTVTEREPESRALGIKPYSTETETAFLDTLNDAINAMMITKTKYVVKKEVAISQVFNSSNEINDLFYTGRFDYIVYERYGKELLPVFAVELDGNEHANDSKVIERDKKKQQICDSHNFQLIRVPNNYARRYNYAKDILSSFFENSKR
;
A
#
# COMPACT_ATOMS: atom_id res chain seq x y z
N MET A 1 6.40 -17.24 5.70
CA MET A 1 6.90 -16.42 4.58
C MET A 1 7.55 -17.34 3.56
N ALA A 2 7.40 -17.08 2.25
CA ALA A 2 7.92 -17.94 1.17
C ALA A 2 8.61 -17.09 0.09
N LEU A 3 9.92 -17.30 -0.13
CA LEU A 3 10.68 -16.75 -1.26
C LEU A 3 10.89 -17.86 -2.30
N THR A 4 10.61 -17.56 -3.57
CA THR A 4 10.67 -18.53 -4.67
C THR A 4 11.50 -17.98 -5.83
N ASP A 5 11.80 -18.83 -6.81
CA ASP A 5 12.44 -18.46 -8.08
C ASP A 5 11.67 -17.38 -8.86
N LYS A 6 10.36 -17.26 -8.64
CA LYS A 6 9.50 -16.22 -9.21
C LYS A 6 9.52 -14.89 -8.46
N THR A 7 10.22 -14.81 -7.32
CA THR A 7 10.28 -13.57 -6.53
C THR A 7 11.21 -12.56 -7.23
N HIS A 8 10.62 -11.47 -7.72
CA HIS A 8 11.34 -10.37 -8.34
C HIS A 8 11.94 -9.42 -7.30
N GLU A 9 12.96 -8.67 -7.71
CA GLU A 9 13.71 -7.73 -6.87
C GLU A 9 12.81 -6.69 -6.17
N LYS A 10 11.81 -6.17 -6.88
CA LYS A 10 10.84 -5.22 -6.29
C LYS A 10 10.04 -5.83 -5.14
N THR A 11 9.54 -7.04 -5.32
CA THR A 11 8.78 -7.77 -4.29
C THR A 11 9.66 -8.08 -3.08
N TYR A 12 10.92 -8.45 -3.32
CA TYR A 12 11.89 -8.66 -2.25
C TYR A 12 12.20 -7.37 -1.50
N SER A 13 12.45 -6.28 -2.24
CA SER A 13 12.72 -4.95 -1.71
C SER A 13 11.57 -4.45 -0.82
N TRP A 14 10.33 -4.61 -1.29
CA TRP A 14 9.14 -4.29 -0.48
C TRP A 14 9.11 -5.08 0.83
N LEU A 15 9.40 -6.38 0.77
CA LEU A 15 9.33 -7.27 1.93
C LEU A 15 10.41 -6.97 2.95
N LYS A 16 11.67 -6.77 2.52
CA LYS A 16 12.78 -6.44 3.44
C LYS A 16 12.59 -5.09 4.13
N ASN A 17 11.90 -4.15 3.47
CA ASN A 17 11.63 -2.82 4.01
C ASN A 17 10.33 -2.75 4.85
N ASN A 18 9.56 -3.84 4.94
CA ASN A 18 8.31 -3.87 5.71
C ASN A 18 8.58 -4.19 7.19
N LYS A 19 9.13 -3.21 7.93
CA LYS A 19 9.51 -3.33 9.35
C LYS A 19 8.37 -3.83 10.23
N GLU A 20 7.13 -3.41 10.00
CA GLU A 20 5.96 -3.86 10.77
C GLU A 20 5.70 -5.35 10.62
N LEU A 21 5.79 -5.88 9.39
CA LEU A 21 5.58 -7.30 9.14
C LEU A 21 6.67 -8.14 9.81
N ILE A 22 7.93 -7.70 9.72
CA ILE A 22 9.06 -8.37 10.38
C ILE A 22 8.92 -8.29 11.90
N ASN A 23 8.59 -7.12 12.46
CA ASN A 23 8.40 -6.92 13.90
C ASN A 23 7.25 -7.77 14.45
N VAL A 24 6.12 -7.87 13.74
CA VAL A 24 4.99 -8.72 14.17
C VAL A 24 5.39 -10.20 14.14
N ALA A 25 6.12 -10.62 13.10
CA ALA A 25 6.62 -11.98 12.96
C ALA A 25 7.61 -12.36 14.09
N THR A 26 8.48 -11.44 14.50
CA THR A 26 9.53 -11.69 15.51
C THR A 26 9.12 -11.39 16.95
N SER A 27 8.00 -10.70 17.18
CA SER A 27 7.46 -10.42 18.52
C SER A 27 6.28 -11.31 18.91
N ARG A 28 5.14 -11.17 18.23
CA ARG A 28 3.87 -11.83 18.58
C ARG A 28 3.82 -13.28 18.12
N ALA A 29 4.43 -13.57 16.98
CA ALA A 29 4.47 -14.91 16.40
C ALA A 29 5.79 -15.65 16.70
N LYS A 30 6.63 -15.15 17.62
CA LYS A 30 8.00 -15.63 17.85
C LYS A 30 8.09 -17.16 18.02
N GLU A 31 7.23 -17.75 18.84
CA GLU A 31 7.23 -19.19 19.12
C GLU A 31 6.64 -20.05 17.99
N LYS A 32 5.99 -19.42 17.01
CA LYS A 32 5.29 -20.08 15.90
C LYS A 32 5.82 -19.64 14.52
N LEU A 33 6.93 -18.90 14.50
CA LEU A 33 7.49 -18.35 13.27
C LEU A 33 8.13 -19.47 12.45
N VAL A 34 7.56 -19.74 11.28
CA VAL A 34 8.15 -20.62 10.28
C VAL A 34 8.50 -19.80 9.05
N ILE A 35 9.80 -19.79 8.73
CA ILE A 35 10.34 -19.17 7.53
C ILE A 35 10.63 -20.29 6.52
N MET A 36 10.06 -20.16 5.33
CA MET A 36 10.32 -21.05 4.20
C MET A 36 10.87 -20.21 3.06
N GLY A 37 11.87 -20.68 2.35
CA GLY A 37 12.43 -19.89 1.26
C GLY A 37 13.61 -20.57 0.61
N ASP A 38 13.81 -20.24 -0.65
CA ASP A 38 14.97 -20.66 -1.42
C ASP A 38 16.19 -19.81 -1.03
N LYS A 39 17.24 -20.47 -0.55
CA LYS A 39 18.51 -19.85 -0.14
C LYS A 39 19.18 -19.14 -1.30
N ASP A 40 19.15 -19.73 -2.49
CA ASP A 40 19.85 -19.19 -3.65
C ASP A 40 19.14 -17.94 -4.15
N GLN A 41 17.82 -17.91 -4.05
CA GLN A 41 17.04 -16.70 -4.34
C GLN A 41 17.27 -15.61 -3.31
N LEU A 42 17.32 -15.97 -2.02
CA LEU A 42 17.63 -15.02 -0.96
C LEU A 42 19.02 -14.37 -1.16
N ASN A 43 20.03 -15.17 -1.48
CA ASN A 43 21.38 -14.67 -1.78
C ASN A 43 21.44 -13.86 -3.08
N ARG A 44 20.64 -14.22 -4.09
CA ARG A 44 20.55 -13.49 -5.36
C ARG A 44 19.92 -12.10 -5.17
N LEU A 45 18.93 -11.99 -4.29
CA LEU A 45 18.13 -10.79 -4.09
C LEU A 45 18.73 -9.82 -3.05
N HIS A 46 19.54 -10.34 -2.13
CA HIS A 46 20.28 -9.54 -1.17
C HIS A 46 21.54 -8.93 -1.81
N HIS A 47 21.74 -7.62 -1.61
CA HIS A 47 22.97 -6.94 -2.03
C HIS A 47 23.89 -6.72 -0.82
N PRO A 48 25.18 -7.10 -0.91
CA PRO A 48 26.13 -6.88 0.17
C PRO A 48 26.22 -5.41 0.57
N GLY A 49 26.03 -5.13 1.86
CA GLY A 49 26.04 -3.77 2.42
C GLY A 49 24.66 -3.13 2.54
N ASP A 50 23.60 -3.77 2.02
CA ASP A 50 22.24 -3.35 2.27
C ASP A 50 21.81 -3.62 3.71
N ASP A 51 21.02 -2.69 4.24
CA ASP A 51 20.14 -2.97 5.35
C ASP A 51 19.07 -4.00 4.89
N ASP A 52 19.14 -5.20 5.46
CA ASP A 52 18.25 -6.31 5.11
C ASP A 52 17.94 -7.20 6.33
N ASP A 53 17.04 -6.71 7.19
CA ASP A 53 16.55 -7.45 8.36
C ASP A 53 15.97 -8.82 7.99
N LEU A 54 15.42 -8.96 6.78
CA LEU A 54 14.86 -10.21 6.30
C LEU A 54 15.95 -11.26 6.06
N PHE A 55 17.03 -10.85 5.41
CA PHE A 55 18.19 -11.68 5.15
C PHE A 55 18.87 -12.13 6.45
N GLU A 56 19.09 -11.18 7.37
CA GLU A 56 19.67 -11.46 8.69
C GLU A 56 18.78 -12.41 9.50
N LEU A 57 17.46 -12.18 9.53
CA LEU A 57 16.51 -13.06 10.21
C LEU A 57 16.52 -14.48 9.62
N CYS A 58 16.55 -14.62 8.29
CA CYS A 58 16.64 -15.93 7.65
C CYS A 58 17.94 -16.66 8.01
N ASN A 59 19.06 -15.94 8.05
CA ASN A 59 20.36 -16.50 8.46
C ASN A 59 20.39 -16.86 9.95
N TYR A 60 19.77 -16.04 10.80
CA TYR A 60 19.63 -16.29 12.23
C TYR A 60 18.83 -17.57 12.50
N VAL A 61 17.66 -17.72 11.87
CA VAL A 61 16.85 -18.95 12.00
C VAL A 61 17.61 -20.17 11.46
N ARG A 62 18.27 -20.05 10.29
CA ARG A 62 19.04 -21.15 9.70
C ARG A 62 20.21 -21.60 10.56
N SER A 63 20.84 -20.68 11.28
CA SER A 63 21.97 -20.97 12.17
C SER A 63 21.54 -21.44 13.57
N ASN A 64 20.24 -21.67 13.80
CA ASN A 64 19.69 -21.92 15.13
C ASN A 64 20.10 -20.83 16.15
N GLY A 65 20.12 -19.58 15.70
CA GLY A 65 20.43 -18.41 16.51
C GLY A 65 21.91 -18.16 16.79
N LYS A 66 22.82 -18.80 16.03
CA LYS A 66 24.28 -18.67 16.19
C LYS A 66 24.93 -17.67 15.22
N THR A 67 24.21 -16.65 14.76
CA THR A 67 24.75 -15.57 13.93
C THR A 67 24.88 -14.29 14.71
N THR A 68 25.94 -13.53 14.43
CA THR A 68 26.03 -12.11 14.83
C THR A 68 25.01 -11.34 13.99
N VAL A 69 24.02 -10.75 14.65
CA VAL A 69 23.05 -9.84 14.04
C VAL A 69 23.63 -8.44 14.14
N THR A 70 23.45 -7.63 13.10
CA THR A 70 23.90 -6.25 13.09
C THR A 70 23.17 -5.49 14.20
N GLU A 71 23.89 -4.91 15.15
CA GLU A 71 23.29 -4.05 16.16
C GLU A 71 22.81 -2.76 15.49
N ARG A 72 21.55 -2.40 15.73
CA ARG A 72 20.93 -1.24 15.13
C ARG A 72 20.40 -0.34 16.24
N GLU A 73 20.61 0.95 16.08
CA GLU A 73 19.95 1.96 16.89
C GLU A 73 18.43 1.71 16.79
N PRO A 74 17.75 1.39 17.91
CA PRO A 74 16.31 1.26 17.88
C PRO A 74 15.76 2.61 17.44
N GLU A 75 15.14 2.66 16.26
CA GLU A 75 14.33 3.82 15.87
C GLU A 75 13.40 4.10 17.04
N SER A 76 13.58 5.27 17.65
CA SER A 76 12.92 5.67 18.88
C SER A 76 11.47 5.23 18.83
N ARG A 77 11.04 4.44 19.83
CA ARG A 77 9.64 4.11 20.12
C ARG A 77 8.82 5.35 20.51
N ALA A 78 9.17 6.52 20.01
CA ALA A 78 8.22 7.59 19.83
C ALA A 78 7.22 7.12 18.75
N LEU A 79 6.12 6.52 19.23
CA LEU A 79 4.83 6.52 18.55
C LEU A 79 4.54 7.95 18.06
N GLY A 80 5.03 8.25 16.88
CA GLY A 80 5.17 9.61 16.38
C GLY A 80 5.67 9.64 14.94
N ILE A 81 5.58 8.53 14.21
CA ILE A 81 5.49 8.62 12.76
C ILE A 81 4.27 9.50 12.53
N LYS A 82 4.49 10.74 12.08
CA LYS A 82 3.40 11.60 11.66
C LYS A 82 2.50 10.75 10.75
N PRO A 83 1.18 10.72 10.98
CA PRO A 83 0.26 9.94 10.14
C PRO A 83 0.37 10.29 8.64
N TYR A 84 1.02 11.41 8.33
CA TYR A 84 1.32 11.93 7.00
C TYR A 84 2.83 11.89 6.68
N SER A 85 3.53 10.78 6.97
CA SER A 85 4.89 10.65 6.43
C SER A 85 4.79 10.32 4.95
N THR A 86 5.44 11.12 4.11
CA THR A 86 5.58 10.88 2.67
C THR A 86 6.09 9.47 2.39
N GLU A 87 6.84 8.88 3.31
CA GLU A 87 7.32 7.50 3.27
C GLU A 87 6.18 6.46 3.35
N THR A 88 5.16 6.66 4.19
CA THR A 88 4.02 5.74 4.31
C THR A 88 3.14 5.79 3.07
N GLU A 89 2.91 6.99 2.54
CA GLU A 89 2.23 7.21 1.27
C GLU A 89 3.00 6.58 0.09
N THR A 90 4.31 6.71 0.08
CA THR A 90 5.17 6.11 -0.96
C THR A 90 5.13 4.58 -0.88
N ALA A 91 5.23 4.00 0.32
CA ALA A 91 5.13 2.56 0.51
C ALA A 91 3.76 2.02 0.10
N PHE A 92 2.67 2.74 0.37
CA PHE A 92 1.33 2.38 -0.11
C PHE A 92 1.25 2.37 -1.64
N LEU A 93 1.76 3.44 -2.27
CA LEU A 93 1.82 3.56 -3.73
C LEU A 93 2.59 2.40 -4.36
N ASP A 94 3.76 2.07 -3.83
CA ASP A 94 4.58 0.96 -4.33
C ASP A 94 3.84 -0.37 -4.20
N THR A 95 3.21 -0.59 -3.05
CA THR A 95 2.38 -1.78 -2.80
C THR A 95 1.23 -1.90 -3.81
N LEU A 96 0.54 -0.80 -4.07
CA LEU A 96 -0.61 -0.76 -4.96
C LEU A 96 -0.20 -0.95 -6.43
N ASN A 97 0.91 -0.33 -6.84
CA ASN A 97 1.50 -0.55 -8.17
C ASN A 97 1.95 -2.00 -8.36
N ASP A 98 2.60 -2.59 -7.36
CA ASP A 98 3.02 -3.99 -7.41
C ASP A 98 1.83 -4.95 -7.45
N ALA A 99 0.76 -4.65 -6.71
CA ALA A 99 -0.47 -5.44 -6.74
C ALA A 99 -1.16 -5.35 -8.12
N ILE A 100 -1.26 -4.16 -8.72
CA ILE A 100 -1.76 -3.96 -10.08
C ILE A 100 -0.91 -4.72 -11.10
N ASN A 101 0.42 -4.63 -10.99
CA ASN A 101 1.35 -5.32 -11.87
C ASN A 101 1.20 -6.84 -11.77
N ALA A 102 1.07 -7.37 -10.55
CA ALA A 102 0.85 -8.80 -10.32
C ALA A 102 -0.53 -9.27 -10.81
N MET A 103 -1.53 -8.39 -10.83
CA MET A 103 -2.87 -8.65 -11.35
C MET A 103 -3.01 -8.55 -12.86
N MET A 104 -1.94 -8.21 -13.61
CA MET A 104 -1.93 -8.11 -15.07
C MET A 104 -2.15 -9.46 -15.78
N ILE A 105 -3.31 -10.06 -15.56
CA ILE A 105 -3.94 -11.11 -16.35
C ILE A 105 -4.83 -10.47 -17.44
N THR A 106 -5.20 -9.19 -17.31
CA THR A 106 -5.93 -8.43 -18.33
C THR A 106 -4.98 -7.53 -19.13
N LYS A 107 -5.17 -7.44 -20.45
CA LYS A 107 -4.34 -6.63 -21.37
C LYS A 107 -4.44 -5.11 -21.14
N THR A 108 -5.12 -4.65 -20.09
CA THR A 108 -5.41 -3.24 -19.85
C THR A 108 -4.41 -2.65 -18.85
N LYS A 109 -3.77 -1.54 -19.23
CA LYS A 109 -2.76 -0.88 -18.39
C LYS A 109 -3.44 0.07 -17.41
N TYR A 110 -3.38 -0.22 -16.11
CA TYR A 110 -3.80 0.71 -15.07
C TYR A 110 -2.67 1.67 -14.69
N VAL A 111 -3.01 2.88 -14.26
CA VAL A 111 -2.08 3.92 -13.82
C VAL A 111 -2.64 4.59 -12.58
N VAL A 112 -1.82 4.71 -11.54
CA VAL A 112 -2.19 5.41 -10.31
C VAL A 112 -1.64 6.84 -10.37
N LYS A 113 -2.47 7.84 -10.03
CA LYS A 113 -2.03 9.22 -9.83
C LYS A 113 -2.34 9.67 -8.41
N LYS A 114 -1.45 10.49 -7.85
CA LYS A 114 -1.58 11.07 -6.51
C LYS A 114 -2.16 12.48 -6.52
N GLU A 115 -2.79 12.87 -5.43
CA GLU A 115 -3.27 14.23 -5.14
C GLU A 115 -4.11 14.84 -6.27
N VAL A 116 -5.02 14.04 -6.83
CA VAL A 116 -5.83 14.43 -8.00
C VAL A 116 -7.00 15.29 -7.54
N ALA A 117 -7.22 16.44 -8.16
CA ALA A 117 -8.36 17.29 -7.83
C ALA A 117 -9.69 16.62 -8.19
N ILE A 118 -10.71 16.77 -7.35
CA ILE A 118 -12.05 16.19 -7.58
C ILE A 118 -12.62 16.67 -8.93
N SER A 119 -12.45 17.95 -9.24
CA SER A 119 -12.83 18.57 -10.52
C SER A 119 -12.12 18.01 -11.76
N GLN A 120 -10.96 17.34 -11.61
CA GLN A 120 -10.30 16.65 -12.72
C GLN A 120 -10.85 15.24 -12.96
N VAL A 121 -11.51 14.66 -11.96
CA VAL A 121 -12.13 13.33 -12.05
C VAL A 121 -13.55 13.45 -12.58
N PHE A 122 -14.29 14.48 -12.16
CA PHE A 122 -15.67 14.71 -12.53
C PHE A 122 -15.82 15.98 -13.38
N ASN A 123 -16.33 15.86 -14.59
CA ASN A 123 -16.64 16.98 -15.48
C ASN A 123 -18.06 17.53 -15.24
N SER A 124 -18.39 17.87 -14.00
CA SER A 124 -19.72 18.38 -13.66
C SER A 124 -19.68 19.89 -13.38
N SER A 125 -20.24 20.67 -14.30
CA SER A 125 -20.36 22.13 -14.22
C SER A 125 -21.41 22.63 -13.20
N ASN A 126 -22.16 21.72 -12.58
CA ASN A 126 -23.33 22.05 -11.76
C ASN A 126 -23.14 21.80 -10.26
N GLU A 127 -21.97 21.35 -9.81
CA GLU A 127 -21.72 21.12 -8.39
C GLU A 127 -21.27 22.41 -7.68
N ILE A 128 -22.21 23.07 -7.00
CA ILE A 128 -21.96 24.20 -6.10
C ILE A 128 -21.48 23.65 -4.74
N ASN A 129 -20.36 22.93 -4.73
CA ASN A 129 -19.75 22.45 -3.50
C ASN A 129 -18.31 22.96 -3.44
N ASP A 130 -17.98 23.75 -2.43
CA ASP A 130 -16.65 24.33 -2.25
C ASP A 130 -15.55 23.24 -2.20
N LEU A 131 -15.93 22.05 -1.74
CA LEU A 131 -15.09 20.86 -1.72
C LEU A 131 -14.79 20.29 -3.12
N PHE A 132 -15.64 20.51 -4.11
CA PHE A 132 -15.41 20.07 -5.49
C PHE A 132 -14.23 20.81 -6.13
N TYR A 133 -14.09 22.10 -5.82
CA TYR A 133 -13.05 22.97 -6.38
C TYR A 133 -11.74 22.94 -5.58
N THR A 134 -11.82 22.66 -4.28
CA THR A 134 -10.64 22.66 -3.37
C THR A 134 -10.19 21.27 -2.96
N GLY A 135 -11.06 20.27 -3.07
CA GLY A 135 -10.81 18.89 -2.65
C GLY A 135 -9.91 18.13 -3.61
N ARG A 136 -9.10 17.25 -3.04
CA ARG A 136 -8.25 16.30 -3.75
C ARG A 136 -8.47 14.90 -3.20
N PHE A 137 -8.35 13.93 -4.10
CA PHE A 137 -8.19 12.53 -3.77
C PHE A 137 -6.72 12.21 -3.52
N ASP A 138 -6.43 11.38 -2.52
CA ASP A 138 -5.06 10.93 -2.27
C ASP A 138 -4.55 10.15 -3.46
N TYR A 139 -5.36 9.19 -3.96
CA TYR A 139 -5.04 8.41 -5.15
C TYR A 139 -6.24 8.19 -6.05
N ILE A 140 -6.01 8.24 -7.36
CA ILE A 140 -6.96 7.80 -8.39
C ILE A 140 -6.31 6.72 -9.24
N VAL A 141 -7.02 5.62 -9.43
CA VAL A 141 -6.66 4.56 -10.38
C VAL A 141 -7.35 4.85 -11.70
N TYR A 142 -6.56 4.96 -12.76
CA TYR A 142 -7.00 5.17 -14.13
C TYR A 142 -6.79 3.91 -14.96
N GLU A 143 -7.72 3.63 -15.86
CA GLU A 143 -7.55 2.68 -16.95
C GLU A 143 -7.05 3.42 -18.19
N ARG A 144 -5.97 2.92 -18.81
CA ARG A 144 -5.41 3.52 -20.02
C ARG A 144 -6.03 2.88 -21.26
N TYR A 145 -6.80 3.68 -22.00
CA TYR A 145 -7.27 3.35 -23.34
C TYR A 145 -6.50 4.18 -24.38
N GLY A 146 -5.45 3.60 -24.96
CA GLY A 146 -4.59 4.30 -25.90
C GLY A 146 -3.88 5.51 -25.27
N LYS A 147 -4.30 6.72 -25.65
CA LYS A 147 -3.79 7.99 -25.10
C LYS A 147 -4.64 8.55 -23.95
N GLU A 148 -5.85 8.03 -23.76
CA GLU A 148 -6.78 8.51 -22.75
C GLU A 148 -6.63 7.75 -21.42
N LEU A 149 -6.93 8.45 -20.33
CA LEU A 149 -6.94 7.90 -18.98
C LEU A 149 -8.36 8.05 -18.43
N LEU A 150 -9.05 6.94 -18.26
CA LEU A 150 -10.40 6.91 -17.70
C LEU A 150 -10.29 6.63 -16.20
N PRO A 151 -10.77 7.53 -15.32
CA PRO A 151 -10.75 7.29 -13.88
C PRO A 151 -11.70 6.13 -13.55
N VAL A 152 -11.22 5.19 -12.73
CA VAL A 152 -11.94 3.95 -12.40
C VAL A 152 -12.48 4.00 -10.98
N PHE A 153 -11.60 4.31 -10.01
CA PHE A 153 -11.96 4.50 -8.60
C PHE A 153 -10.92 5.35 -7.88
N ALA A 154 -11.31 5.90 -6.73
CA ALA A 154 -10.45 6.63 -5.81
C ALA A 154 -10.04 5.77 -4.61
N VAL A 155 -8.86 6.04 -4.06
CA VAL A 155 -8.41 5.51 -2.78
C VAL A 155 -8.00 6.66 -1.86
N GLU A 156 -8.51 6.65 -0.64
CA GLU A 156 -8.16 7.59 0.43
C GLU A 156 -7.48 6.83 1.57
N LEU A 157 -6.41 7.40 2.11
CA LEU A 157 -5.74 6.87 3.29
C LEU A 157 -6.30 7.56 4.53
N ASP A 158 -7.16 6.85 5.26
CA ASP A 158 -7.73 7.37 6.50
C ASP A 158 -6.68 7.26 7.63
N GLY A 159 -6.31 8.40 8.20
CA GLY A 159 -5.57 8.46 9.46
C GLY A 159 -6.44 8.12 10.68
N ASN A 160 -5.82 7.87 11.84
CA ASN A 160 -6.56 7.71 13.10
C ASN A 160 -7.27 9.01 13.55
N GLU A 161 -6.97 10.15 12.93
CA GLU A 161 -7.54 11.47 13.23
C GLU A 161 -9.00 11.61 12.75
N HIS A 162 -9.44 10.76 11.81
CA HIS A 162 -10.79 10.79 11.23
C HIS A 162 -11.89 10.36 12.22
N ALA A 163 -11.54 9.79 13.38
CA ALA A 163 -12.51 9.33 14.36
C ALA A 163 -13.05 10.43 15.28
N ASN A 164 -12.31 11.53 15.46
CA ASN A 164 -12.58 12.50 16.55
C ASN A 164 -12.79 13.95 16.10
N ASP A 165 -12.49 14.30 14.84
CA ASP A 165 -12.70 15.66 14.32
C ASP A 165 -13.99 15.76 13.49
N SER A 166 -14.97 16.51 13.99
CA SER A 166 -16.26 16.73 13.33
C SER A 166 -16.15 17.38 11.96
N LYS A 167 -15.12 18.22 11.72
CA LYS A 167 -14.88 18.85 10.41
C LYS A 167 -14.38 17.83 9.38
N VAL A 168 -13.54 16.89 9.82
CA VAL A 168 -13.02 15.81 8.97
C VAL A 168 -14.15 14.86 8.58
N ILE A 169 -14.99 14.48 9.54
CA ILE A 169 -16.18 13.64 9.30
C ILE A 169 -17.15 14.30 8.30
N GLU A 170 -17.42 15.60 8.44
CA GLU A 170 -18.32 16.31 7.52
C GLU A 170 -17.73 16.41 6.10
N ARG A 171 -16.42 16.67 5.99
CA ARG A 171 -15.69 16.67 4.72
C ARG A 171 -15.72 15.30 4.04
N ASP A 172 -15.52 14.24 4.82
CA ASP A 172 -15.53 12.87 4.35
C ASP A 172 -16.90 12.42 3.85
N LYS A 173 -17.97 12.81 4.55
CA LYS A 173 -19.35 12.60 4.10
C LYS A 173 -19.62 13.31 2.77
N LYS A 174 -19.16 14.56 2.63
CA LYS A 174 -19.32 15.32 1.38
C LYS A 174 -18.55 14.68 0.22
N LYS A 175 -17.31 14.21 0.43
CA LYS A 175 -16.57 13.45 -0.59
C LYS A 175 -17.32 12.19 -1.02
N GLN A 176 -17.82 11.43 -0.05
CA GLN A 176 -18.59 10.21 -0.34
C GLN A 176 -19.84 10.53 -1.17
N GLN A 177 -20.58 11.58 -0.83
CA GLN A 177 -21.76 12.01 -1.60
C GLN A 177 -21.43 12.39 -3.05
N ILE A 178 -20.30 13.06 -3.29
CA ILE A 178 -19.85 13.41 -4.65
C ILE A 178 -19.50 12.15 -5.43
N CYS A 179 -18.84 11.18 -4.80
CA CYS A 179 -18.53 9.91 -5.43
C CYS A 179 -19.81 9.11 -5.75
N ASP A 180 -20.75 9.05 -4.81
CA ASP A 180 -22.03 8.35 -4.98
C ASP A 180 -22.88 9.00 -6.09
N SER A 181 -22.91 10.34 -6.19
CA SER A 181 -23.67 11.06 -7.23
C SER A 181 -23.15 10.80 -8.65
N HIS A 182 -21.85 10.52 -8.77
CA HIS A 182 -21.20 10.20 -10.05
C HIS A 182 -21.07 8.68 -10.30
N ASN A 183 -21.68 7.85 -9.45
CA ASN A 183 -21.52 6.39 -9.49
C ASN A 183 -20.04 5.96 -9.55
N PHE A 184 -19.21 6.67 -8.79
CA PHE A 184 -17.77 6.51 -8.75
C PHE A 184 -17.35 5.91 -7.41
N GLN A 185 -16.54 4.86 -7.45
CA GLN A 185 -16.20 4.14 -6.23
C GLN A 185 -15.10 4.87 -5.45
N LEU A 186 -15.34 5.10 -4.17
CA LEU A 186 -14.36 5.61 -3.21
C LEU A 186 -13.99 4.51 -2.21
N ILE A 187 -12.71 4.14 -2.17
CA ILE A 187 -12.21 3.10 -1.27
C ILE A 187 -11.39 3.76 -0.17
N ARG A 188 -11.84 3.61 1.08
CA ARG A 188 -11.13 4.11 2.25
C ARG A 188 -10.24 3.03 2.86
N VAL A 189 -8.97 3.35 3.04
CA VAL A 189 -7.96 2.43 3.56
C VAL A 189 -7.41 2.99 4.86
N PRO A 190 -7.67 2.34 6.00
CA PRO A 190 -7.07 2.78 7.25
C PRO A 190 -5.54 2.62 7.18
N ASN A 191 -4.81 3.59 7.71
CA ASN A 191 -3.35 3.68 7.55
C ASN A 191 -2.58 2.41 8.01
N ASN A 192 -3.06 1.74 9.06
CA ASN A 192 -2.46 0.47 9.53
C ASN A 192 -2.55 -0.69 8.52
N TYR A 193 -3.40 -0.56 7.49
CA TYR A 193 -3.53 -1.51 6.39
C TYR A 193 -2.83 -1.04 5.10
N ALA A 194 -2.42 0.23 5.01
CA ALA A 194 -1.75 0.76 3.82
C ALA A 194 -0.48 -0.04 3.47
N ARG A 195 0.30 -0.46 4.48
CA ARG A 195 1.52 -1.24 4.24
C ARG A 195 1.29 -2.74 4.04
N ARG A 196 0.06 -3.22 3.85
CA ARG A 196 -0.25 -4.65 3.71
C ARG A 196 -0.59 -5.00 2.27
N TYR A 197 0.34 -5.67 1.58
CA TYR A 197 0.16 -6.12 0.18
C TYR A 197 -1.13 -6.91 -0.05
N ASN A 198 -1.44 -7.86 0.84
CA ASN A 198 -2.66 -8.65 0.71
C ASN A 198 -3.92 -7.77 0.79
N TYR A 199 -3.93 -6.72 1.60
CA TYR A 199 -5.08 -5.83 1.70
C TYR A 199 -5.27 -4.99 0.43
N ALA A 200 -4.18 -4.42 -0.11
CA ALA A 200 -4.22 -3.74 -1.40
C ALA A 200 -4.68 -4.69 -2.53
N LYS A 201 -4.20 -5.95 -2.51
CA LYS A 201 -4.62 -6.99 -3.45
C LYS A 201 -6.09 -7.36 -3.28
N ASP A 202 -6.61 -7.49 -2.06
CA ASP A 202 -8.00 -7.85 -1.82
C ASP A 202 -8.94 -6.71 -2.27
N ILE A 203 -8.55 -5.45 -2.04
CA ILE A 203 -9.26 -4.27 -2.55
C ILE A 203 -9.39 -4.31 -4.07
N LEU A 204 -8.26 -4.47 -4.75
CA LEU A 204 -8.22 -4.48 -6.21
C LEU A 204 -9.00 -5.68 -6.78
N SER A 205 -8.89 -6.86 -6.15
CA SER A 205 -9.60 -8.06 -6.59
C SER A 205 -11.11 -7.88 -6.43
N SER A 206 -11.55 -7.38 -5.28
CA SER A 206 -12.96 -7.09 -5.00
C SER A 206 -13.54 -6.08 -6.00
N PHE A 207 -12.77 -5.05 -6.35
CA PHE A 207 -13.18 -4.07 -7.36
C PHE A 207 -13.37 -4.72 -8.75
N PHE A 208 -12.36 -5.44 -9.24
CA PHE A 208 -12.41 -6.05 -10.58
C PHE A 208 -13.40 -7.21 -10.70
N GLU A 209 -13.70 -7.91 -9.61
CA GLU A 209 -14.75 -8.94 -9.59
C GLU A 209 -16.15 -8.31 -9.65
N ASN A 210 -16.37 -7.23 -8.91
CA ASN A 210 -17.64 -6.50 -8.94
C ASN A 210 -17.87 -5.78 -10.28
N SER A 211 -16.82 -5.28 -10.93
CA SER A 211 -16.90 -4.63 -12.24
C SER A 211 -17.18 -5.59 -13.41
N LYS A 212 -17.10 -6.92 -13.21
CA LYS A 212 -17.41 -7.94 -14.23
C LYS A 212 -18.87 -8.41 -14.21
N ARG A 213 -19.69 -7.94 -13.27
CA ARG A 213 -21.14 -8.20 -13.21
C ARG A 213 -21.91 -7.03 -13.79
#